data_AF-A0A7X6WVU8-F1
#
_entry.id   AF-A0A7X6WVU8-F1
#
_cell.length_a   1.000
_cell.length_b   1.000
_cell.length_c   1.000
_cell.angle_alpha   90.00
_cell.angle_beta   90.00
_cell.angle_gamma   90.00
#
_symmetry.space_group_name_H-M   'P 1'
#
loop_
_entity.id
_entity.type
_entity.pdbx_description
1 polymer ?
#
loop_
_entity_poly.entity_id
_entity_poly.type
_entity_poly.pdbx_seq_one_letter_code
_entity_poly.pdbx_strand_id
1 'polypeptide(L)'
;VINTYNMQTMYGYVHSEYVHILDNKPVEVIPDPVEPPKPTYKLGDINNTGGIDFVDMGLMQAHVKKIKLLTGDQFKAADIDKNGVIDFVDMGHIQAHVKGIKKIQGW
;
A
#
# COMPACT_ATOMS: atom_id res chain seq x y z
N VAL A 1 -6.18 -19.07 26.19
CA VAL A 1 -6.41 -18.15 25.05
C VAL A 1 -5.13 -18.12 24.26
N ILE A 2 -5.15 -18.62 23.02
CA ILE A 2 -3.97 -18.71 22.15
C ILE A 2 -3.74 -17.33 21.53
N ASN A 3 -2.62 -16.69 21.88
CA ASN A 3 -2.19 -15.44 21.27
C ASN A 3 -1.68 -15.74 19.86
N THR A 4 -2.49 -15.48 18.84
CA THR A 4 -2.06 -15.51 17.44
C THR A 4 -1.28 -14.24 17.14
N TYR A 5 0.04 -14.37 16.98
CA TYR A 5 0.93 -13.29 16.54
C TYR A 5 0.54 -12.82 15.13
N ASN A 6 0.21 -11.54 14.98
CA ASN A 6 -0.05 -10.91 13.68
C ASN A 6 1.28 -10.45 13.06
N MET A 7 1.70 -11.10 11.97
CA MET A 7 2.98 -10.82 11.29
C MET A 7 2.95 -9.57 10.40
N GLN A 8 1.86 -8.80 10.36
CA GLN A 8 1.79 -7.54 9.60
C GLN A 8 2.39 -6.34 10.35
N THR A 9 2.75 -6.49 11.63
CA THR A 9 3.33 -5.41 12.44
C THR A 9 4.72 -5.80 12.91
N MET A 10 5.74 -5.12 12.39
CA MET A 10 7.13 -5.31 12.80
C MET A 10 7.41 -4.46 14.05
N TYR A 11 7.61 -5.10 15.19
CA TYR A 11 8.05 -4.43 16.42
C TYR A 11 9.58 -4.32 16.44
N GLY A 12 10.11 -3.11 16.67
CA GLY A 12 11.54 -2.90 16.92
C GLY A 12 11.83 -2.90 18.42
N TYR A 13 12.91 -3.57 18.84
CA TYR A 13 13.40 -3.54 20.23
C TYR A 13 14.57 -2.56 20.34
N VAL A 14 14.56 -1.71 21.36
CA VAL A 14 15.70 -0.83 21.70
C VAL A 14 16.17 -1.17 23.11
N HIS A 15 17.49 -1.19 23.32
CA HIS A 15 18.08 -1.40 24.64
C HIS A 15 17.86 -0.15 25.50
N SER A 16 17.48 -0.31 26.76
CA SER A 16 17.09 0.80 27.64
C SER A 16 18.19 1.84 27.85
N GLU A 17 19.47 1.43 27.75
CA GLU A 17 20.61 2.34 27.85
C GLU A 17 20.68 3.39 26.71
N TYR A 18 20.01 3.16 25.59
CA TYR A 18 19.91 4.13 24.50
C TYR A 18 18.68 5.05 24.60
N VAL A 19 17.80 4.83 25.60
CA VAL A 19 16.59 5.62 25.81
C VAL A 19 16.82 6.60 26.95
N HIS A 20 17.05 7.87 26.61
CA HIS A 20 17.11 8.95 27.59
C HIS A 20 15.80 9.75 27.56
N ILE A 21 15.11 9.82 28.69
CA ILE A 21 13.92 10.68 28.84
C ILE A 21 14.41 12.12 29.02
N LEU A 22 14.16 12.96 28.02
CA LEU A 22 14.68 14.35 28.00
C LEU A 22 13.77 15.37 28.69
N ASP A 23 12.50 15.06 28.94
CA ASP A 23 11.56 15.97 29.61
C ASP A 23 10.52 15.15 30.39
N ASN A 24 10.48 15.29 31.73
CA ASN A 24 9.57 14.54 32.61
C ASN A 24 8.26 15.31 32.84
N LYS A 25 7.73 15.93 31.78
CA LYS A 25 6.45 16.65 31.85
C LYS A 25 5.30 15.64 31.93
N PRO A 26 4.23 15.94 32.69
CA PRO A 26 3.02 15.12 32.68
C PRO A 26 2.56 14.96 31.24
N VAL A 27 2.40 13.71 30.81
CA VAL A 27 1.91 13.37 29.47
C VAL A 27 0.52 13.98 29.36
N GLU A 28 0.38 15.04 28.56
CA GLU A 28 -0.94 15.55 28.18
C GLU A 28 -1.73 14.37 27.59
N VAL A 29 -2.99 14.22 28.00
CA VAL A 29 -3.86 13.14 27.54
C VAL A 29 -3.90 13.18 26.01
N ILE A 30 -3.09 12.34 25.37
CA ILE A 30 -3.07 12.20 23.93
C ILE A 30 -4.38 11.47 23.63
N PRO A 31 -5.33 12.07 22.87
CA PRO A 31 -6.50 11.34 22.44
C PRO A 31 -6.06 10.04 21.77
N ASP A 32 -6.88 8.98 21.89
CA ASP A 32 -6.60 7.67 21.31
C ASP A 32 -5.98 7.82 19.91
N PRO A 33 -4.91 7.08 19.58
CA PRO A 33 -4.22 7.23 18.30
C PRO A 33 -5.26 7.21 17.18
N VAL A 34 -5.41 8.35 16.51
CA VAL A 34 -6.30 8.46 15.35
C VAL A 34 -5.86 7.35 14.41
N GLU A 35 -6.75 6.37 14.19
CA GLU A 35 -6.47 5.23 13.32
C GLU A 35 -5.92 5.81 12.00
N PRO A 36 -4.75 5.36 11.53
CA PRO A 36 -4.15 5.92 10.33
C PRO A 36 -5.19 5.87 9.21
N PRO A 37 -5.35 6.96 8.43
CA PRO A 37 -6.40 7.04 7.43
C PRO A 37 -6.34 5.78 6.56
N LYS A 38 -7.49 5.10 6.47
CA LYS A 38 -7.64 3.90 5.63
C LYS A 38 -7.08 4.21 4.25
N PRO A 39 -6.24 3.34 3.65
CA PRO A 39 -5.64 3.61 2.35
C PRO A 39 -6.73 3.97 1.33
N THR A 40 -6.61 5.17 0.75
CA THR A 40 -7.58 5.80 -0.16
C THR A 40 -7.43 5.36 -1.62
N TYR A 41 -6.90 4.15 -1.85
CA TYR A 41 -6.62 3.65 -3.20
C TYR A 41 -7.20 2.26 -3.40
N LYS A 42 -7.60 1.97 -4.64
CA LYS A 42 -8.13 0.68 -5.06
C LYS A 42 -7.08 -0.02 -5.93
N LEU A 43 -6.79 -1.30 -5.65
CA LEU A 43 -5.83 -2.07 -6.43
C LEU A 43 -6.28 -2.18 -7.88
N GLY A 44 -5.36 -1.89 -8.81
CA GLY A 44 -5.58 -1.86 -10.25
C GLY A 44 -6.22 -0.57 -10.79
N ASP A 45 -6.74 0.31 -9.94
CA ASP A 45 -7.33 1.60 -10.33
C ASP A 45 -6.29 2.72 -10.14
N ILE A 46 -5.42 2.86 -11.13
CA ILE A 46 -4.20 3.68 -11.06
C ILE A 46 -4.51 5.17 -11.24
N ASN A 47 -5.58 5.48 -11.98
CA ASN A 47 -6.09 6.83 -12.16
C ASN A 47 -7.18 7.23 -11.15
N ASN A 48 -7.55 6.34 -10.21
CA ASN A 48 -8.54 6.54 -9.17
C ASN A 48 -9.92 6.97 -9.71
N THR A 49 -10.36 6.33 -10.80
CA THR A 49 -11.66 6.59 -11.43
C THR A 49 -12.79 5.75 -10.83
N GLY A 50 -12.48 4.79 -9.98
CA GLY A 50 -13.39 3.78 -9.43
C GLY A 50 -13.46 2.51 -10.27
N GLY A 51 -12.93 2.52 -11.50
CA GLY A 51 -12.90 1.41 -12.45
C GLY A 51 -11.50 0.78 -12.56
N ILE A 52 -11.41 -0.35 -13.27
CA ILE A 52 -10.13 -0.91 -13.72
C ILE A 52 -10.29 -1.15 -15.22
N ASP A 53 -9.53 -0.43 -16.04
CA ASP A 53 -9.66 -0.49 -17.49
C ASP A 53 -8.31 -0.40 -18.24
N PHE A 54 -8.37 -0.17 -19.55
CA PHE A 54 -7.19 -0.08 -20.41
C PHE A 54 -6.36 1.19 -20.17
N VAL A 55 -6.93 2.24 -19.58
CA VAL A 55 -6.21 3.46 -19.19
C VAL A 55 -5.23 3.14 -18.06
N ASP A 56 -5.64 2.35 -17.07
CA ASP A 56 -4.76 1.89 -16.00
C ASP A 56 -3.57 1.09 -16.55
N MET A 57 -3.83 0.19 -17.49
CA MET A 57 -2.78 -0.56 -18.17
C MET A 57 -1.81 0.37 -18.94
N GLY A 58 -2.32 1.42 -19.59
CA GLY A 58 -1.49 2.42 -20.27
C GLY A 58 -0.58 3.20 -19.31
N LEU A 59 -1.09 3.56 -18.13
CA LEU A 59 -0.31 4.23 -17.08
C LEU A 59 0.81 3.35 -16.54
N MET A 60 0.54 2.07 -16.33
CA MET A 60 1.54 1.08 -15.93
C MET A 60 2.64 0.93 -17.00
N GLN A 61 2.26 0.84 -18.28
CA GLN A 61 3.23 0.80 -19.37
C GLN A 61 4.10 2.06 -19.43
N ALA A 62 3.53 3.23 -19.14
CA ALA A 62 4.29 4.48 -19.10
C ALA A 62 5.30 4.50 -17.94
N HIS A 63 4.98 3.89 -16.80
CA HIS A 63 5.91 3.71 -15.67
C HIS A 63 7.06 2.77 -16.04
N VAL A 64 6.74 1.58 -16.58
CA VAL A 64 7.75 0.59 -17.00
C VAL A 64 8.69 1.16 -18.06
N LYS A 65 8.18 1.95 -19.00
CA LYS A 65 8.97 2.65 -20.02
C LYS A 65 9.70 3.90 -19.50
N LYS A 66 9.55 4.25 -18.22
CA LYS A 66 10.11 5.46 -17.60
C LYS A 66 9.70 6.76 -18.29
N ILE A 67 8.57 6.76 -18.98
CA ILE A 67 7.99 7.95 -19.63
C ILE A 67 7.26 8.79 -18.59
N LYS A 68 6.51 8.14 -17.70
CA LYS A 68 5.80 8.78 -16.59
C LYS A 68 5.83 7.86 -15.37
N LEU A 69 6.53 8.27 -14.34
CA LEU A 69 6.65 7.48 -13.11
C LEU A 69 5.40 7.64 -12.23
N LEU A 70 4.70 6.54 -12.00
CA LEU A 70 3.72 6.40 -10.92
C LEU A 70 4.40 6.54 -9.55
N THR A 71 3.77 7.29 -8.64
CA THR A 71 4.25 7.56 -7.28
C THR A 71 3.06 7.58 -6.30
N GLY A 72 3.35 7.56 -4.99
CA GLY A 72 2.32 7.66 -3.96
C GLY A 72 1.23 6.59 -4.10
N ASP A 73 -0.03 7.00 -4.05
CA ASP A 73 -1.18 6.07 -4.15
C ASP A 73 -1.30 5.42 -5.52
N GLN A 74 -0.83 6.06 -6.59
CA GLN A 74 -0.83 5.43 -7.92
C GLN A 74 0.16 4.27 -7.97
N PHE A 75 1.31 4.41 -7.30
CA PHE A 75 2.27 3.33 -7.19
C PHE A 75 1.67 2.16 -6.41
N LYS A 76 1.05 2.44 -5.26
CA LYS A 76 0.40 1.42 -4.43
C LYS A 76 -0.79 0.74 -5.11
N ALA A 77 -1.53 1.46 -5.95
CA ALA A 77 -2.62 0.89 -6.75
C ALA A 77 -2.10 0.00 -7.88
N ALA A 78 -0.94 0.35 -8.46
CA ALA A 78 -0.33 -0.39 -9.56
C ALA A 78 0.45 -1.64 -9.10
N ASP A 79 1.03 -1.63 -7.90
CA ASP A 79 1.71 -2.77 -7.25
C ASP A 79 0.66 -3.74 -6.67
N ILE A 80 0.11 -4.60 -7.54
CA ILE A 80 -1.06 -5.43 -7.26
C ILE A 80 -0.68 -6.64 -6.41
N ASP A 81 0.48 -7.23 -6.67
CA ASP A 81 1.01 -8.35 -5.88
C ASP A 81 1.74 -7.89 -4.60
N LYS A 82 1.92 -6.57 -4.42
CA LYS A 82 2.52 -5.91 -3.26
C LYS A 82 3.98 -6.29 -3.04
N ASN A 83 4.71 -6.56 -4.12
CA ASN A 83 6.11 -6.92 -4.08
C ASN A 83 7.04 -5.68 -4.02
N GLY A 84 6.50 -4.46 -4.16
CA GLY A 84 7.24 -3.20 -4.15
C GLY A 84 7.84 -2.81 -5.51
N VAL A 85 7.47 -3.49 -6.59
CA VAL A 85 7.93 -3.28 -7.97
C VAL A 85 6.74 -3.33 -8.90
N ILE A 86 6.63 -2.36 -9.81
CA ILE A 86 5.60 -2.37 -10.86
C ILE A 86 6.19 -3.02 -12.11
N ASP A 87 5.71 -4.21 -12.47
CA ASP A 87 6.21 -4.95 -13.63
C ASP A 87 5.13 -5.68 -14.45
N PHE A 88 5.55 -6.65 -15.28
CA PHE A 88 4.64 -7.40 -16.15
C PHE A 88 3.68 -8.32 -15.39
N VAL A 89 4.00 -8.70 -14.15
CA VAL A 89 3.12 -9.50 -13.28
C VAL A 89 1.87 -8.70 -12.95
N ASP A 90 2.03 -7.45 -12.48
CA ASP A 90 0.91 -6.53 -12.22
C ASP A 90 0.07 -6.28 -13.47
N MET A 91 0.74 -6.12 -14.61
CA MET A 91 0.10 -5.93 -15.90
C MET A 91 -0.76 -7.14 -16.30
N GLY A 92 -0.29 -8.35 -15.97
CA GLY A 92 -1.02 -9.60 -16.12
C GLY A 92 -2.28 -9.64 -15.25
N HIS A 93 -2.22 -9.12 -14.02
CA HIS A 93 -3.37 -9.02 -13.13
C HIS A 93 -4.45 -8.09 -13.69
N ILE A 94 -4.09 -6.90 -14.20
CA ILE A 94 -5.04 -5.98 -14.85
C ILE A 94 -5.67 -6.63 -16.08
N GLN A 95 -4.87 -7.26 -16.95
CA GLN A 95 -5.40 -7.94 -18.12
C GLN A 95 -6.39 -9.05 -17.76
N ALA A 96 -6.09 -9.84 -16.73
CA ALA A 96 -7.00 -10.89 -16.27
C ALA A 96 -8.30 -10.31 -15.71
N HIS A 97 -8.24 -9.16 -15.02
CA HIS A 97 -9.43 -8.45 -14.53
C HIS A 97 -10.29 -7.93 -15.68
N VAL A 98 -9.68 -7.19 -16.62
CA VAL A 98 -10.37 -6.61 -17.78
C VAL A 98 -10.99 -7.68 -18.67
N LYS A 99 -10.34 -8.83 -18.83
CA LYS A 99 -10.88 -9.99 -19.57
C LYS A 99 -11.92 -10.79 -18.78
N GLY A 100 -12.18 -10.45 -17.52
CA GLY A 100 -13.09 -11.20 -16.65
C GLY A 100 -12.59 -12.59 -16.24
N ILE A 101 -11.32 -12.91 -16.49
CA ILE A 101 -10.72 -14.23 -16.19
C ILE A 101 -10.45 -14.35 -14.68
N LYS A 102 -9.86 -13.31 -14.08
CA LYS A 102 -9.57 -13.25 -12.65
C LYS A 102 -9.76 -11.82 -12.19
N LYS A 103 -10.78 -11.60 -11.36
CA LYS A 103 -10.98 -10.29 -10.75
C LYS A 103 -9.85 -10.04 -9.75
N ILE A 104 -9.14 -8.93 -9.91
CA ILE A 104 -8.43 -8.28 -8.80
C ILE A 104 -9.45 -8.10 -7.68
N GLN A 105 -9.26 -8.81 -6.57
CA GLN A 105 -10.02 -8.63 -5.35
C GLN A 105 -9.17 -7.80 -4.40
N GLY A 106 -9.75 -6.74 -3.84
CA GLY A 106 -9.07 -5.94 -2.84
C GLY A 106 -10.05 -5.06 -2.08
N TRP A 107 -10.41 -5.52 -0.89
CA TRP A 107 -10.38 -4.74 0.35
C TRP A 107 -9.89 -5.68 1.46
#